data_AF-A0A9R1QSP3-F1
#
_entry.id   AF-A0A9R1QSP3-F1
#
_cell.length_a   1.000
_cell.length_b   1.000
_cell.length_c   1.000
_cell.angle_alpha   90.00
_cell.angle_beta   90.00
_cell.angle_gamma   90.00
#
_symmetry.space_group_name_H-M   'P 1'
#
loop_
_entity.id
_entity.type
_entity.pdbx_description
1 polymer ?
#
loop_
_entity_poly.entity_id
_entity_poly.type
_entity_poly.pdbx_seq_one_letter_code
_entity_poly.pdbx_strand_id
1 'polypeptide(L)'
;MHTRYYHPSWWGRAEPIHITTCPRYPGSKEGTILDVFFINISSVSENGGFLAGSRHSLLHNLKFKNVDLTYKRWTNYTGGLYDYRPGCQDLVKHKTGGMMLEQISSLEIDNVRMRWSRGSLKGWDVNPLLF
;
A
#
# COMPACT_ATOMS: atom_id res chain seq x y z
N MET A 1 7.57 -13.82 1.34
CA MET A 1 8.45 -12.70 1.75
C MET A 1 7.97 -12.10 3.07
N HIS A 2 8.79 -11.31 3.75
CA HIS A 2 8.39 -10.55 4.94
C HIS A 2 8.79 -9.07 4.77
N THR A 3 7.89 -8.15 5.10
CA THR A 3 8.16 -6.70 5.01
C THR A 3 8.17 -6.09 6.40
N ARG A 4 9.23 -5.35 6.74
CA ARG A 4 9.42 -4.75 8.07
C ARG A 4 9.82 -3.29 7.92
N TYR A 5 9.31 -2.44 8.80
CA TYR A 5 9.75 -1.05 8.86
C TYR A 5 10.95 -0.89 9.79
N TYR A 6 11.99 -0.18 9.34
CA TYR A 6 13.27 -0.12 10.06
C TYR A 6 13.61 1.26 10.62
N HIS A 7 13.19 2.35 9.98
CA HIS A 7 13.57 3.69 10.44
C HIS A 7 12.67 4.79 9.86
N PRO A 8 12.27 5.84 10.63
CA PRO A 8 11.44 6.96 10.17
C PRO A 8 11.93 7.68 8.89
N SER A 9 13.25 7.68 8.66
CA SER A 9 13.87 8.28 7.48
C SER A 9 13.69 7.46 6.19
N TRP A 10 13.28 6.19 6.30
CA TRP A 10 13.03 5.36 5.13
C TRP A 10 11.61 5.60 4.62
N TRP A 11 11.48 5.62 3.29
CA TRP A 11 10.21 5.71 2.60
C TRP A 11 9.48 4.37 2.62
N GLY A 12 8.14 4.46 2.58
CA GLY A 12 7.25 3.33 2.78
C GLY A 12 7.01 3.04 4.26
N ARG A 13 6.03 2.18 4.56
CA ARG A 13 5.64 1.76 5.91
C ARG A 13 5.51 0.23 5.99
N ALA A 14 6.38 -0.46 5.26
CA ALA A 14 6.42 -1.92 5.14
C ALA A 14 5.23 -2.54 4.41
N GLU A 15 4.68 -1.85 3.41
CA GLU A 15 3.73 -2.41 2.46
C GLU A 15 4.39 -3.54 1.65
N PRO A 16 3.65 -4.62 1.31
CA PRO A 16 4.17 -5.66 0.42
C PRO A 16 4.24 -5.19 -1.03
N ILE A 17 3.40 -4.23 -1.42
CA ILE A 17 3.29 -3.65 -2.75
C ILE A 17 3.00 -2.15 -2.56
N HIS A 18 3.83 -1.29 -3.14
CA HIS A 18 3.71 0.17 -3.09
C HIS A 18 3.86 0.71 -4.52
N ILE A 19 2.84 1.41 -5.02
CA ILE A 19 2.83 2.08 -6.31
C ILE A 19 2.35 3.50 -6.11
N THR A 20 3.07 4.45 -6.71
CA THR A 20 2.56 5.81 -6.80
C THR A 20 3.04 6.54 -8.04
N THR A 21 2.15 7.36 -8.63
CA THR A 21 2.51 8.36 -9.65
C THR A 21 2.69 9.76 -9.06
N CYS A 22 2.69 9.88 -7.73
CA CYS A 22 2.91 11.15 -7.05
C CYS A 22 4.22 11.79 -7.50
N PRO A 23 4.19 13.05 -7.99
CA PRO A 23 5.41 13.73 -8.37
C PRO A 23 6.25 13.97 -7.12
N ARG A 24 7.56 13.80 -7.27
CA ARG A 24 8.53 14.04 -6.19
C ARG A 24 8.59 15.50 -5.77
N TYR A 25 8.40 16.44 -6.70
CA TYR A 25 8.41 17.87 -6.41
C TYR A 25 7.11 18.51 -6.91
N PRO A 26 6.58 19.51 -6.20
CA PRO A 26 5.43 20.29 -6.69
C PRO A 26 5.70 20.85 -8.10
N GLY A 27 4.73 20.67 -9.00
CA GLY A 27 4.83 21.14 -10.39
C GLY A 27 5.70 20.28 -11.31
N SER A 28 6.32 19.20 -10.81
CA SER A 28 6.96 18.22 -11.69
C SER A 28 5.92 17.42 -12.46
N LYS A 29 6.24 17.11 -13.72
CA LYS A 29 5.40 16.25 -14.55
C LYS A 29 5.34 14.84 -13.95
N GLU A 30 4.14 14.34 -13.73
CA GLU A 30 3.92 12.97 -13.29
C GLU A 30 4.26 11.98 -14.43
N GLY A 31 4.84 10.85 -14.06
CA GLY A 31 4.98 9.70 -14.96
C GLY A 31 3.66 8.92 -15.05
N THR A 32 3.54 8.08 -16.06
CA THR A 32 2.39 7.18 -16.23
C THR A 32 2.75 5.77 -15.80
N ILE A 33 1.87 5.13 -15.02
CA ILE A 33 2.00 3.72 -14.64
C ILE A 33 0.80 3.00 -15.22
N LEU A 34 1.07 2.14 -16.21
CA LEU A 34 0.07 1.31 -16.86
C LEU A 34 0.55 -0.13 -17.05
N ASP A 35 -0.38 -1.08 -17.15
CA ASP A 35 -0.14 -2.48 -17.50
C ASP A 35 0.83 -3.19 -16.54
N VAL A 36 0.58 -3.04 -15.24
CA VAL A 36 1.42 -3.65 -14.19
C VAL A 36 0.71 -4.85 -13.57
N PHE A 37 1.39 -6.01 -13.61
CA PHE A 37 0.87 -7.29 -13.17
C PHE A 37 1.63 -7.83 -11.95
N PHE A 38 0.94 -8.01 -10.84
CA PHE A 38 1.44 -8.62 -9.60
C PHE A 38 0.98 -10.07 -9.56
N ILE A 39 1.88 -11.01 -9.86
CA ILE A 39 1.53 -12.43 -10.04
C ILE A 39 2.31 -13.31 -9.05
N ASN A 40 1.62 -14.26 -8.41
CA ASN A 40 2.22 -15.28 -7.53
C ASN A 40 3.00 -14.68 -6.34
N ILE A 41 2.42 -13.67 -5.67
CA ILE A 41 3.06 -13.00 -4.54
C ILE A 41 2.53 -13.60 -3.24
N SER A 42 3.43 -13.93 -2.30
CA SER A 42 3.05 -14.31 -0.95
C SER A 42 3.88 -13.54 0.08
N SER A 43 3.22 -12.85 1.01
CA SER A 43 3.89 -11.96 1.97
C SER A 43 3.26 -11.96 3.35
N VAL A 44 4.10 -11.81 4.37
CA VAL A 44 3.69 -11.34 5.69
C VAL A 44 4.14 -9.90 5.85
N SER A 45 3.22 -8.99 6.19
CA SER A 45 3.48 -7.56 6.15
C SER A 45 2.93 -6.81 7.36
N GLU A 46 3.61 -5.72 7.73
CA GLU A 46 3.16 -4.78 8.76
C GLU A 46 2.25 -3.67 8.23
N ASN A 47 1.90 -3.66 6.93
CA ASN A 47 0.92 -2.73 6.39
C ASN A 47 0.15 -3.31 5.19
N GLY A 48 -0.94 -2.65 4.80
CA GLY A 48 -1.68 -2.97 3.58
C GLY A 48 -0.87 -2.72 2.31
N GLY A 49 -1.38 -3.13 1.14
CA GLY A 49 -0.87 -2.63 -0.13
C GLY A 49 -1.19 -1.13 -0.28
N PHE A 50 -0.35 -0.38 -0.99
CA PHE A 50 -0.56 1.06 -1.21
C PHE A 50 -0.47 1.39 -2.70
N LEU A 51 -1.61 1.75 -3.31
CA LEU A 51 -1.71 2.11 -4.72
C LEU A 51 -2.31 3.51 -4.82
N ALA A 52 -1.47 4.51 -5.08
CA ALA A 52 -1.88 5.91 -5.12
C ALA A 52 -1.48 6.59 -6.43
N GLY A 53 -2.45 6.73 -7.35
CA GLY A 53 -2.31 7.62 -8.49
C GLY A 53 -2.34 9.10 -8.08
N SER A 54 -2.01 9.98 -9.01
CA SER A 54 -2.16 11.44 -8.86
C SER A 54 -3.37 11.93 -9.65
N ARG A 55 -3.82 13.16 -9.40
CA ARG A 55 -4.94 13.76 -10.13
C ARG A 55 -4.72 13.85 -11.64
N HIS A 56 -3.46 13.96 -12.09
CA HIS A 56 -3.10 14.06 -13.51
C HIS A 56 -2.58 12.76 -14.10
N SER A 57 -2.31 11.75 -13.26
CA SER A 57 -1.77 10.46 -13.69
C SER A 57 -2.38 9.33 -12.87
N LEU A 58 -3.50 8.82 -13.36
CA LEU A 58 -4.17 7.66 -12.79
C LEU A 58 -3.30 6.41 -12.95
N LEU A 59 -3.44 5.46 -12.02
CA LEU A 59 -2.94 4.11 -12.23
C LEU A 59 -3.88 3.38 -13.19
N HIS A 60 -3.34 2.82 -14.27
CA HIS A 60 -4.13 2.21 -15.33
C HIS A 60 -3.82 0.72 -15.48
N ASN A 61 -4.87 -0.11 -15.63
CA ASN A 61 -4.76 -1.54 -15.91
C ASN A 61 -3.77 -2.28 -14.97
N LEU A 62 -4.05 -2.17 -13.67
CA LEU A 62 -3.33 -2.96 -12.67
C LEU A 62 -4.00 -4.31 -12.51
N LYS A 63 -3.21 -5.37 -12.32
CA LYS A 63 -3.75 -6.71 -12.08
C LYS A 63 -3.01 -7.42 -10.96
N PHE A 64 -3.77 -8.00 -10.05
CA PHE A 64 -3.29 -8.86 -8.98
C PHE A 64 -3.80 -10.26 -9.25
N LYS A 65 -2.88 -11.22 -9.41
CA LYS A 65 -3.22 -12.62 -9.69
C LYS A 65 -2.47 -13.56 -8.75
N ASN A 66 -3.19 -14.43 -8.05
CA ASN A 66 -2.61 -15.39 -7.11
C ASN A 66 -1.76 -14.70 -6.03
N VAL A 67 -2.37 -13.75 -5.30
CA VAL A 67 -1.67 -12.98 -4.26
C VAL A 67 -2.17 -13.39 -2.88
N ASP A 68 -1.26 -13.73 -1.98
CA ASP A 68 -1.56 -14.16 -0.61
C ASP A 68 -0.82 -13.27 0.42
N LEU A 69 -1.57 -12.39 1.08
CA LEU A 69 -1.04 -11.43 2.04
C LEU A 69 -1.56 -11.73 3.43
N THR A 70 -0.64 -11.78 4.40
CA THR A 70 -0.96 -11.87 5.83
C THR A 70 -0.43 -10.64 6.54
N TYR A 71 -1.32 -9.84 7.12
CA TYR A 71 -0.98 -8.66 7.89
C TYR A 71 -0.74 -9.02 9.34
N LYS A 72 0.45 -8.70 9.84
CA LYS A 72 0.87 -8.95 11.22
C LYS A 72 1.72 -7.77 11.67
N ARG A 73 1.52 -7.32 12.90
CA ARG A 73 2.36 -6.29 13.51
C ARG A 73 3.48 -6.94 14.33
N TRP A 74 4.70 -6.41 14.24
CA TRP A 74 5.80 -6.85 15.11
C TRP A 74 6.80 -5.74 15.47
N THR A 75 6.69 -4.55 14.88
CA THR A 75 7.42 -3.35 15.28
C THR A 75 6.60 -2.46 16.19
N ASN A 76 7.31 -1.59 16.90
CA ASN A 76 6.72 -0.57 17.76
C ASN A 76 6.51 0.77 17.04
N TYR A 77 6.80 0.85 15.74
CA TYR A 77 6.55 2.07 14.96
C TYR A 77 5.05 2.33 14.80
N THR A 78 4.64 3.60 14.86
CA THR A 78 3.24 4.01 14.74
C THR A 78 2.57 3.43 13.48
N GLY A 79 1.49 2.67 13.64
CA GLY A 79 0.70 2.15 12.51
C GLY A 79 -0.26 3.20 11.96
N GLY A 80 -1.09 2.81 10.98
CA GLY A 80 -2.13 3.71 10.44
C GLY A 80 -1.57 4.95 9.77
N LEU A 81 -0.45 4.80 9.05
CA LEU A 81 0.18 5.86 8.26
C LEU A 81 0.43 5.37 6.82
N TYR A 82 0.06 6.18 5.83
CA TYR A 82 0.51 6.06 4.46
C TYR A 82 1.70 6.99 4.25
N ASP A 83 2.67 6.55 3.45
CA ASP A 83 3.85 7.33 3.13
C ASP A 83 3.85 7.76 1.67
N TYR A 84 3.54 9.05 1.46
CA TYR A 84 3.57 9.71 0.16
C TYR A 84 4.93 10.38 -0.12
N ARG A 85 5.90 10.27 0.81
CA ARG A 85 7.23 10.89 0.64
C ARG A 85 8.01 10.20 -0.48
N PRO A 86 8.92 10.94 -1.14
CA PRO A 86 9.22 12.36 -0.97
C PRO A 86 8.26 13.29 -1.73
N GLY A 87 7.11 12.80 -2.18
CA GLY A 87 6.29 13.45 -3.20
C GLY A 87 5.12 14.27 -2.66
N CYS A 88 3.90 13.88 -3.08
CA CYS A 88 2.69 14.70 -2.94
C CYS A 88 2.43 15.22 -1.52
N GLN A 89 2.72 14.41 -0.51
CA GLN A 89 2.43 14.66 0.89
C GLN A 89 3.48 13.94 1.76
N ASP A 90 3.50 14.28 3.05
CA ASP A 90 4.28 13.55 4.05
C ASP A 90 3.55 12.25 4.47
N LEU A 91 3.67 11.87 5.75
CA LEU A 91 2.96 10.75 6.34
C LEU A 91 1.51 11.15 6.62
N VAL A 92 0.55 10.40 6.07
CA VAL A 92 -0.89 10.68 6.18
C VAL A 92 -1.54 9.63 7.08
N LYS A 93 -2.32 10.08 8.08
CA LYS A 93 -3.09 9.17 8.94
C LYS A 93 -4.17 8.46 8.15
N HIS A 94 -4.29 7.16 8.36
CA HIS A 94 -5.35 6.36 7.75
C HIS A 94 -5.75 5.17 8.63
N LYS A 95 -6.90 4.59 8.29
CA LYS A 95 -7.33 3.28 8.79
C LYS A 95 -6.66 2.19 7.97
N THR A 96 -6.04 1.23 8.64
CA THR A 96 -5.29 0.21 7.92
C THR A 96 -6.24 -0.83 7.34
N GLY A 97 -6.35 -0.84 6.01
CA GLY A 97 -7.07 -1.85 5.22
C GLY A 97 -6.13 -2.85 4.55
N GLY A 98 -6.69 -3.78 3.78
CA GLY A 98 -5.91 -4.74 3.00
C GLY A 98 -5.11 -4.06 1.88
N MET A 99 -5.73 -3.13 1.18
CA MET A 99 -5.09 -2.26 0.19
C MET A 99 -5.69 -0.85 0.25
N MET A 100 -4.86 0.16 0.04
CA MET A 100 -5.29 1.52 -0.31
C MET A 100 -5.35 1.65 -1.81
N LEU A 101 -6.46 2.18 -2.32
CA LEU A 101 -6.68 2.41 -3.73
C LEU A 101 -7.07 3.88 -3.92
N GLU A 102 -6.24 4.66 -4.60
CA GLU A 102 -6.51 6.06 -4.91
C GLU A 102 -6.20 6.34 -6.38
N GLN A 103 -7.10 7.06 -7.06
CA GLN A 103 -6.89 7.51 -8.45
C GLN A 103 -6.51 6.35 -9.40
N ILE A 104 -7.33 5.28 -9.42
CA ILE A 104 -7.13 4.10 -10.28
C ILE A 104 -8.27 4.01 -11.28
N SER A 105 -7.95 3.81 -12.56
CA SER A 105 -8.96 3.70 -13.62
C SER A 105 -9.41 2.27 -13.90
N SER A 106 -8.50 1.29 -13.75
CA SER A 106 -8.79 -0.13 -13.96
C SER A 106 -7.92 -1.00 -13.06
N LEU A 107 -8.57 -1.89 -12.31
CA LEU A 107 -7.95 -2.83 -11.38
C LEU A 107 -8.64 -4.18 -11.50
N GLU A 108 -7.88 -5.23 -11.83
CA GLU A 108 -8.35 -6.62 -11.83
C GLU A 108 -7.74 -7.36 -10.62
N ILE A 109 -8.59 -8.05 -9.87
CA ILE A 109 -8.19 -8.85 -8.70
C ILE A 109 -8.67 -10.28 -8.92
N ASP A 110 -7.74 -11.19 -9.17
CA ASP A 110 -7.98 -12.61 -9.43
C ASP A 110 -7.24 -13.47 -8.39
N ASN A 111 -7.97 -14.30 -7.65
CA ASN A 111 -7.41 -15.19 -6.62
C ASN A 111 -6.48 -14.46 -5.62
N VAL A 112 -7.00 -13.40 -4.98
CA VAL A 112 -6.28 -12.65 -3.94
C VAL A 112 -6.84 -12.96 -2.57
N ARG A 113 -5.96 -13.32 -1.63
CA ARG A 113 -6.29 -13.65 -0.25
C ARG A 113 -5.56 -12.68 0.67
N MET A 114 -6.31 -11.98 1.49
CA MET A 114 -5.81 -10.99 2.45
C MET A 114 -6.29 -11.39 3.84
N ARG A 115 -5.36 -11.57 4.78
CA ARG A 115 -5.67 -12.09 6.12
C ARG A 115 -5.02 -11.27 7.20
N TRP A 116 -5.73 -11.12 8.31
CA TRP A 116 -5.23 -10.52 9.53
C TRP A 116 -4.71 -11.61 10.46
N SER A 117 -3.46 -11.53 10.90
CA SER A 117 -2.95 -12.47 11.90
C SER A 117 -3.71 -12.27 13.22
N ARG A 118 -4.13 -13.37 13.87
CA ARG A 118 -4.78 -13.32 15.18
C ARG A 118 -3.77 -12.82 16.22
N GLY A 119 -3.97 -11.62 16.75
CA GLY A 119 -3.06 -10.96 17.69
C GLY A 119 -3.52 -9.55 18.06
N SER A 120 -2.75 -8.87 18.91
CA SER A 120 -3.05 -7.51 19.33
C SER A 120 -3.00 -6.54 18.13
N LEU A 121 -4.16 -6.01 17.73
CA LEU A 121 -4.30 -4.92 16.75
C LEU A 121 -4.02 -3.54 17.36
N LYS A 122 -3.47 -3.48 18.59
CA LYS A 122 -3.26 -2.22 19.31
C LYS A 122 -2.34 -1.29 18.50
N GLY A 123 -2.87 -0.13 18.11
CA GLY A 123 -2.18 0.83 17.24
C GLY A 123 -2.38 0.62 15.73
N TRP A 124 -3.23 -0.31 15.32
CA TRP A 124 -3.85 -0.31 14.00
C TRP A 124 -5.33 0.08 14.16
N ASP A 125 -5.75 1.12 13.44
CA ASP A 125 -7.17 1.43 13.29
C ASP A 125 -7.72 0.54 12.16
N VAL A 126 -7.88 -0.76 12.46
CA VAL A 126 -8.32 -1.75 11.48
C VAL A 126 -9.83 -1.71 11.36
N ASN A 127 -10.35 -1.49 10.16
CA ASN A 127 -11.71 -1.86 9.85
C ASN A 127 -11.66 -3.08 8.91
N PRO A 128 -11.93 -4.30 9.39
CA PRO A 128 -11.88 -5.51 8.56
C PRO A 128 -12.94 -5.53 7.44
N LEU A 129 -13.84 -4.54 7.41
CA LEU A 129 -14.91 -4.37 6.43
C LEU A 129 -14.67 -3.21 5.43
N LEU A 130 -13.54 -2.48 5.52
CA LEU A 130 -13.19 -1.50 4.49
C LEU A 130 -12.50 -2.22 3.32
N PHE A 131 -13.27 -2.39 2.25
CA PHE A 131 -12.78 -2.61 0.90
C PHE A 131 -12.49 -1.26 0.24
#